data_AF-A0A975CST5-F1
#
_entry.id   AF-A0A975CST5-F1
#
_cell.length_a   1.000
_cell.length_b   1.000
_cell.length_c   1.000
_cell.angle_alpha   90.00
_cell.angle_beta   90.00
_cell.angle_gamma   90.00
#
_symmetry.space_group_name_H-M   'P 1'
#
loop_
_entity.id
_entity.type
_entity.pdbx_description
1 polymer ?
#
loop_
_entity_poly.entity_id
_entity_poly.type
_entity_poly.pdbx_seq_one_letter_code
_entity_poly.pdbx_strand_id
1 'polypeptide(L)'
;MKLNRVFTILLLTIVGITSCKKEPNLKLPETGSYVAKSDVFPYVNHLNISKEDNIYKVEFYETKNGTKKCTLEATGKESVHGIELNSPEINGATILIRKEANGILAGPKGPEVASEVFTFCDSNRTPAGLYQKNDSTKIAKTKDIDFYSEFSIDAKKAEEVETFLREKVYDTPGEVEDMEKSNRKFQFYKIDLNDDGKEETFVRPVNNQFCGSGGCTFFLLDSNNNLINRFTVSRAPFFVEKNKVNGWRTILVHSNGGLRLLEFKNGKYPSNPSRVSLVDFKPSGHAEIIFDDDNYPAKTYKF
;
A
#
# COMPACT_ATOMS: atom_id res chain seq x y z
N MET A 1 -25.19 -24.87 70.75
CA MET A 1 -26.50 -24.89 70.05
C MET A 1 -26.23 -25.05 68.55
N LYS A 2 -26.61 -26.18 67.95
CA LYS A 2 -26.47 -26.47 66.50
C LYS A 2 -27.65 -25.83 65.73
N LEU A 3 -27.40 -25.28 64.53
CA LEU A 3 -28.21 -25.44 63.30
C LEU A 3 -27.50 -24.68 62.15
N ASN A 4 -26.81 -25.41 61.25
CA ASN A 4 -27.20 -25.75 59.86
C ASN A 4 -27.16 -24.63 58.80
N ARG A 5 -26.23 -24.82 57.85
CA ARG A 5 -26.32 -24.74 56.37
C ARG A 5 -27.25 -23.67 55.77
N VAL A 6 -26.69 -22.82 54.90
CA VAL A 6 -26.99 -22.82 53.45
C VAL A 6 -25.77 -22.34 52.67
N PHE A 7 -25.37 -23.14 51.68
CA PHE A 7 -24.44 -22.80 50.61
C PHE A 7 -25.12 -21.79 49.67
N THR A 8 -24.50 -20.66 49.37
CA THR A 8 -24.89 -19.84 48.21
C THR A 8 -23.63 -19.41 47.49
N ILE A 9 -23.38 -20.14 46.39
CA ILE A 9 -22.50 -19.75 45.30
C ILE A 9 -23.13 -18.50 44.67
N LEU A 10 -22.42 -17.37 44.64
CA LEU A 10 -22.78 -16.26 43.76
C LEU A 10 -21.56 -15.85 42.94
N LEU A 11 -21.78 -15.90 41.63
CA LEU A 11 -20.88 -15.72 40.51
C LEU A 11 -19.89 -14.54 40.63
N LEU A 12 -18.64 -14.80 40.24
CA LEU A 12 -17.81 -13.83 39.55
C LEU A 12 -18.55 -13.34 38.30
N THR A 13 -18.94 -12.07 38.26
CA THR A 13 -18.87 -11.23 37.05
C THR A 13 -18.99 -9.77 37.49
N ILE A 14 -17.86 -9.12 37.72
CA ILE A 14 -17.77 -7.69 37.42
C ILE A 14 -16.73 -7.60 36.30
N VAL A 15 -17.23 -7.79 35.09
CA VAL A 15 -16.60 -7.21 33.90
C VAL A 15 -16.58 -5.72 34.19
N GLY A 16 -15.42 -5.22 34.59
CA GLY A 16 -15.17 -3.79 34.61
C GLY A 16 -15.35 -3.30 33.19
N ILE A 17 -16.54 -2.77 32.90
CA ILE A 17 -16.75 -1.89 31.77
C ILE A 17 -15.80 -0.73 32.06
N THR A 18 -14.63 -0.76 31.45
CA THR A 18 -13.79 0.43 31.29
C THR A 18 -14.62 1.42 30.49
N SER A 19 -15.40 2.21 31.22
CA SER A 19 -15.96 3.45 30.75
C SER A 19 -14.84 4.19 30.02
N CYS A 20 -15.02 4.42 28.71
CA CYS A 20 -14.17 5.33 27.95
C CYS A 20 -14.17 6.66 28.70
N LYS A 21 -13.11 6.89 29.48
CA LYS A 21 -12.89 8.19 30.10
C LYS A 21 -12.83 9.19 28.95
N LYS A 22 -13.78 10.12 28.96
CA LYS A 22 -13.82 11.28 28.09
C LYS A 22 -12.49 12.00 28.24
N GLU A 23 -11.62 11.96 27.23
CA GLU A 23 -10.37 12.72 27.25
C GLU A 23 -10.72 14.21 27.36
N PRO A 24 -10.37 14.91 28.45
CA PRO A 24 -11.02 16.19 28.76
C PRO A 24 -10.51 17.39 27.95
N ASN A 25 -9.70 17.20 26.91
CA ASN A 25 -9.17 18.30 26.09
C ASN A 25 -8.68 17.76 24.74
N LEU A 26 -9.58 17.22 23.92
CA LEU A 26 -9.23 16.95 22.53
C LEU A 26 -9.02 18.30 21.82
N LYS A 27 -7.77 18.69 21.59
CA LYS A 27 -7.44 19.90 20.85
C LYS A 27 -7.94 19.71 19.42
N LEU A 28 -8.76 20.62 18.91
CA LEU A 28 -9.16 20.59 17.50
C LEU A 28 -7.91 20.76 16.59
N PRO A 29 -7.93 20.19 15.38
CA PRO A 29 -6.96 20.52 14.34
C PRO A 29 -6.85 22.02 14.13
N GLU A 30 -5.64 22.51 13.92
CA GLU A 30 -5.41 23.91 13.56
C GLU A 30 -5.71 24.13 12.07
N THR A 31 -6.04 25.36 11.70
CA THR A 31 -6.09 25.72 10.27
C THR A 31 -4.67 25.74 9.70
N GLY A 32 -4.56 25.43 8.41
CA GLY A 32 -3.31 25.44 7.67
C GLY A 32 -3.16 24.24 6.76
N SER A 33 -2.00 24.18 6.11
CA SER A 33 -1.64 23.13 5.19
C SER A 33 -0.96 21.97 5.91
N TYR A 34 -1.37 20.77 5.52
CA TYR A 34 -0.85 19.51 6.02
C TYR A 34 -0.46 18.62 4.85
N VAL A 35 0.57 17.82 5.05
CA VAL A 35 1.07 16.85 4.07
C VAL A 35 1.00 15.47 4.69
N ALA A 36 0.45 14.50 3.96
CA ALA A 36 0.38 13.13 4.43
C ALA A 36 1.78 12.65 4.80
N LYS A 37 1.92 12.05 5.98
CA LYS A 37 3.12 11.34 6.41
C LYS A 37 3.17 10.02 5.65
N SER A 38 3.50 10.12 4.37
CA SER A 38 3.56 9.01 3.46
C SER A 38 4.75 9.26 2.55
N ASP A 39 5.89 8.71 2.94
CA ASP A 39 7.14 8.75 2.17
C ASP A 39 7.09 7.75 0.97
N VAL A 40 5.90 7.25 0.62
CA VAL A 40 5.73 5.94 -0.04
C VAL A 40 4.88 6.01 -1.33
N PHE A 41 4.36 7.16 -1.80
CA PHE A 41 3.62 7.22 -3.11
C PHE A 41 3.95 8.49 -3.95
N PRO A 42 3.78 8.48 -5.29
CA PRO A 42 4.17 9.59 -6.19
C PRO A 42 3.25 10.80 -6.12
N TYR A 43 2.04 10.57 -5.58
CA TYR A 43 1.06 11.59 -5.32
C TYR A 43 1.23 11.94 -3.86
N VAL A 44 1.75 13.14 -3.63
CA VAL A 44 1.75 13.69 -2.28
C VAL A 44 0.33 14.14 -2.00
N ASN A 45 -0.28 13.53 -0.99
CA ASN A 45 -1.58 13.92 -0.49
C ASN A 45 -1.42 15.14 0.40
N HIS A 46 -2.08 16.22 0.04
CA HIS A 46 -2.15 17.43 0.84
C HIS A 46 -3.56 17.58 1.38
N LEU A 47 -3.63 18.20 2.55
CA LEU A 47 -4.86 18.52 3.23
C LEU A 47 -4.75 19.95 3.72
N ASN A 48 -5.62 20.83 3.24
CA ASN A 48 -5.69 22.21 3.69
C ASN A 48 -6.95 22.41 4.55
N ILE A 49 -6.76 22.89 5.79
CA ILE A 49 -7.87 23.19 6.69
C ILE A 49 -8.02 24.71 6.76
N SER A 50 -9.21 25.19 6.43
CA SER A 50 -9.61 26.58 6.65
C SER A 50 -10.91 26.62 7.45
N LYS A 51 -11.20 27.76 8.07
CA LYS A 51 -12.40 27.96 8.88
C LYS A 51 -13.00 29.33 8.58
N GLU A 52 -14.28 29.33 8.23
CA GLU A 52 -15.06 30.54 7.93
C GLU A 52 -16.44 30.36 8.57
N ASP A 53 -16.93 31.35 9.32
CA ASP A 53 -18.25 31.32 9.98
C ASP A 53 -18.53 30.05 10.80
N ASN A 54 -17.52 29.56 11.53
CA ASN A 54 -17.57 28.30 12.31
C ASN A 54 -17.76 27.02 11.50
N ILE A 55 -17.66 27.09 10.18
CA ILE A 55 -17.65 25.95 9.28
C ILE A 55 -16.20 25.70 8.86
N TYR A 56 -15.74 24.46 9.03
CA TYR A 56 -14.46 24.04 8.49
C TYR A 56 -14.63 23.74 7.01
N LYS A 57 -13.77 24.32 6.18
CA LYS A 57 -13.60 23.93 4.78
C LYS A 57 -12.28 23.19 4.68
N VAL A 58 -12.35 21.93 4.25
CA VAL A 58 -11.18 21.06 4.09
C VAL A 58 -11.04 20.69 2.63
N GLU A 59 -9.85 20.94 2.11
CA GLU A 59 -9.48 20.60 0.75
C GLU A 59 -8.45 19.46 0.78
N PHE A 60 -8.79 18.32 0.21
CA PHE A 60 -7.85 17.24 -0.07
C PHE A 60 -7.39 17.36 -1.50
N TYR A 61 -6.08 17.25 -1.75
CA TYR A 61 -5.59 17.23 -3.12
C TYR A 61 -4.31 16.43 -3.30
N GLU A 62 -4.17 15.88 -4.50
CA GLU A 62 -2.98 15.15 -4.93
C GLU A 62 -2.08 16.05 -5.79
N THR A 63 -0.78 16.03 -5.50
CA THR A 63 0.23 16.63 -6.40
C THR A 63 1.15 15.58 -6.99
N LYS A 64 1.32 15.60 -8.32
CA LYS A 64 2.37 14.85 -9.05
C LYS A 64 3.30 15.85 -9.71
N ASN A 65 4.61 15.76 -9.44
CA ASN A 65 5.63 16.69 -9.97
C ASN A 65 5.26 18.18 -9.73
N GLY A 66 4.77 18.50 -8.53
CA GLY A 66 4.35 19.86 -8.16
C GLY A 66 3.05 20.35 -8.81
N THR A 67 2.42 19.57 -9.67
CA THR A 67 1.13 19.92 -10.30
C THR A 67 -0.02 19.31 -9.50
N LYS A 68 -0.97 20.15 -9.06
CA LYS A 68 -2.22 19.74 -8.44
C LYS A 68 -3.07 19.00 -9.48
N LYS A 69 -3.38 17.73 -9.23
CA LYS A 69 -4.07 16.85 -10.19
C LYS A 69 -5.56 16.74 -9.93
N CYS A 70 -5.96 16.73 -8.68
CA CYS A 70 -7.32 16.41 -8.28
C CYS A 70 -7.59 16.98 -6.88
N THR A 71 -8.83 17.42 -6.64
CA THR A 71 -9.24 18.16 -5.44
C THR A 71 -10.59 17.64 -4.96
N LEU A 72 -10.72 17.35 -3.66
CA LEU A 72 -11.97 17.07 -2.98
C LEU A 72 -12.19 18.12 -1.93
N GLU A 73 -13.32 18.81 -2.04
CA GLU A 73 -13.75 19.78 -1.05
C GLU A 73 -14.76 19.13 -0.10
N ALA A 74 -14.56 19.36 1.19
CA ALA A 74 -15.43 18.89 2.24
C ALA A 74 -15.72 20.02 3.23
N THR A 75 -16.94 20.03 3.76
CA THR A 75 -17.34 20.98 4.81
C THR A 75 -17.60 20.23 6.10
N GLY A 76 -17.22 20.81 7.23
CA GLY A 76 -17.40 20.13 8.51
C GLY A 76 -17.67 21.02 9.69
N LYS A 77 -18.08 20.35 10.77
CA LYS A 77 -18.41 20.95 12.05
C LYS A 77 -17.60 20.31 13.16
N GLU A 78 -17.43 21.04 14.25
CA GLU A 78 -16.78 20.53 15.46
C GLU A 78 -17.62 19.43 16.09
N SER A 79 -16.95 18.41 16.60
CA SER A 79 -17.52 17.34 17.40
C SER A 79 -16.64 17.08 18.62
N VAL A 80 -17.14 16.26 19.55
CA VAL A 80 -16.35 15.79 20.70
C VAL A 80 -15.17 14.88 20.30
N HIS A 81 -15.10 14.47 19.03
CA HIS A 81 -14.05 13.58 18.51
C HIS A 81 -13.14 14.24 17.47
N GLY A 82 -13.31 15.54 17.16
CA GLY A 82 -12.55 16.25 16.15
C GLY A 82 -13.45 17.01 15.17
N ILE A 83 -12.97 17.28 13.95
CA ILE A 83 -13.78 17.90 12.88
C ILE A 83 -14.46 16.79 12.08
N GLU A 84 -15.79 16.82 12.02
CA GLU A 84 -16.59 15.89 11.20
C GLU A 84 -16.92 16.55 9.88
N LEU A 85 -16.39 15.98 8.80
CA LEU A 85 -16.53 16.42 7.43
C LEU A 85 -17.61 15.62 6.72
N ASN A 86 -18.41 16.33 5.94
CA ASN A 86 -19.32 15.76 4.96
C ASN A 86 -18.95 16.33 3.58
N SER A 87 -18.94 15.47 2.56
CA SER A 87 -18.78 15.90 1.18
C SER A 87 -19.76 15.12 0.28
N PRO A 88 -20.42 15.78 -0.68
CA PRO A 88 -21.31 15.12 -1.64
C PRO A 88 -20.62 14.03 -2.48
N GLU A 89 -19.30 14.15 -2.67
CA GLU A 89 -18.49 13.22 -3.46
C GLU A 89 -18.21 11.91 -2.71
N ILE A 90 -18.47 11.91 -1.40
CA ILE A 90 -18.24 10.80 -0.48
C ILE A 90 -19.59 10.21 -0.15
N ASN A 91 -19.97 9.12 -0.83
CA ASN A 91 -21.28 8.45 -0.80
C ASN A 91 -21.86 8.18 0.61
N GLY A 92 -22.31 9.22 1.31
CA GLY A 92 -22.85 9.18 2.68
C GLY A 92 -21.83 9.02 3.82
N ALA A 93 -20.54 8.78 3.55
CA ALA A 93 -19.55 8.56 4.61
C ALA A 93 -19.04 9.88 5.24
N THR A 94 -18.88 9.89 6.56
CA THR A 94 -18.32 11.04 7.30
C THR A 94 -16.83 10.83 7.51
N ILE A 95 -15.99 11.79 7.08
CA ILE A 95 -14.56 11.82 7.44
C ILE A 95 -14.40 12.57 8.75
N LEU A 96 -13.62 12.03 9.67
CA LEU A 96 -13.25 12.64 10.92
C LEU A 96 -11.77 13.02 10.92
N ILE A 97 -11.48 14.28 11.22
CA ILE A 97 -10.12 14.80 11.40
C ILE A 97 -9.86 15.02 12.90
N ARG A 98 -8.86 14.31 13.44
CA ARG A 98 -8.42 14.40 14.83
C ARG A 98 -7.03 14.99 14.91
N LYS A 99 -6.76 15.75 15.97
CA LYS A 99 -5.39 16.16 16.29
C LYS A 99 -4.65 15.02 16.95
N GLU A 100 -3.43 14.80 16.51
CA GLU A 100 -2.49 13.84 17.08
C GLU A 100 -1.25 14.57 17.60
N ALA A 101 -0.43 13.90 18.40
CA ALA A 101 0.77 14.49 19.02
C ALA A 101 1.71 15.16 17.99
N ASN A 102 1.78 14.61 16.77
CA ASN A 102 2.71 15.03 15.71
C ASN A 102 2.00 15.42 14.40
N GLY A 103 0.74 15.86 14.47
CA GLY A 103 -0.01 16.24 13.27
C GLY A 103 -1.52 16.05 13.42
N ILE A 104 -2.15 15.52 12.37
CA ILE A 104 -3.57 15.19 12.33
C ILE A 104 -3.79 13.80 11.73
N LEU A 105 -4.83 13.12 12.17
CA LEU A 105 -5.33 11.88 11.56
C LEU A 105 -6.65 12.20 10.85
N ALA A 106 -6.75 11.90 9.56
CA ALA A 106 -8.00 11.94 8.81
C ALA A 106 -8.45 10.51 8.47
N GLY A 107 -9.73 10.19 8.57
CA GLY A 107 -10.29 8.88 8.21
C GLY A 107 -11.79 8.79 8.49
N PRO A 108 -12.50 7.70 8.13
CA PRO A 108 -13.93 7.62 8.40
C PRO A 108 -14.28 7.63 9.88
N LYS A 109 -15.49 8.10 10.19
CA LYS A 109 -16.09 8.06 11.51
C LYS A 109 -16.86 6.76 11.73
N GLY A 110 -16.28 5.80 12.45
CA GLY A 110 -16.96 4.56 12.85
C GLY A 110 -16.06 3.32 12.82
N PRO A 111 -16.59 2.11 13.11
CA PRO A 111 -15.86 0.85 12.92
C PRO A 111 -15.73 0.44 11.45
N GLU A 112 -16.27 1.25 10.53
CA GLU A 112 -16.08 1.10 9.09
C GLU A 112 -14.58 1.13 8.78
N VAL A 113 -14.11 0.04 8.16
CA VAL A 113 -12.70 -0.11 7.82
C VAL A 113 -12.37 1.00 6.83
N ALA A 114 -11.33 1.80 7.12
CA ALA A 114 -10.89 2.98 6.34
C ALA A 114 -10.78 2.80 4.81
N SER A 115 -10.85 1.56 4.35
CA SER A 115 -10.79 1.04 2.99
C SER A 115 -12.13 0.91 2.24
N GLU A 116 -13.28 1.00 2.92
CA GLU A 116 -14.61 0.97 2.24
C GLU A 116 -15.03 2.36 1.75
N VAL A 117 -14.25 3.37 2.12
CA VAL A 117 -14.50 4.78 1.82
C VAL A 117 -13.94 5.07 0.44
N PHE A 118 -14.84 5.34 -0.51
CA PHE A 118 -14.64 5.75 -1.90
C PHE A 118 -13.20 6.02 -2.37
N THR A 119 -12.89 5.47 -3.53
CA THR A 119 -11.67 5.76 -4.29
C THR A 119 -11.57 7.26 -4.59
N PHE A 120 -10.53 7.94 -4.08
CA PHE A 120 -10.25 9.34 -4.41
C PHE A 120 -9.11 9.42 -5.44
N CYS A 121 -9.39 10.11 -6.55
CA CYS A 121 -8.44 10.42 -7.62
C CYS A 121 -7.70 9.21 -8.23
N ASP A 122 -6.42 9.42 -8.58
CA ASP A 122 -5.59 8.51 -9.35
C ASP A 122 -4.80 7.54 -8.46
N SER A 123 -4.67 7.83 -7.16
CA SER A 123 -3.95 6.95 -6.22
C SER A 123 -4.76 5.74 -5.77
N ASN A 124 -6.03 5.64 -6.18
CA ASN A 124 -7.00 4.66 -5.71
C ASN A 124 -7.14 4.59 -4.17
N ARG A 125 -6.75 5.63 -3.44
CA ARG A 125 -6.76 5.65 -1.97
C ARG A 125 -7.89 6.51 -1.45
N THR A 126 -8.40 6.13 -0.30
CA THR A 126 -9.10 7.05 0.58
C THR A 126 -8.10 8.11 1.06
N PRO A 127 -8.48 9.40 1.18
CA PRO A 127 -7.64 10.43 1.82
C PRO A 127 -7.52 10.24 3.36
N ALA A 128 -7.62 8.98 3.82
CA ALA A 128 -7.46 8.58 5.19
C ALA A 128 -5.98 8.32 5.49
N GLY A 129 -5.44 8.94 6.53
CA GLY A 129 -4.03 8.81 6.90
C GLY A 129 -3.58 9.81 7.95
N LEU A 130 -2.32 9.67 8.36
CA LEU A 130 -1.64 10.63 9.22
C LEU A 130 -1.06 11.76 8.36
N TYR A 131 -1.23 13.01 8.78
CA TYR A 131 -0.70 14.19 8.11
C TYR A 131 0.10 15.05 9.09
N GLN A 132 1.19 15.65 8.61
CA GLN A 132 2.03 16.58 9.35
C GLN A 132 1.78 18.01 8.87
N LYS A 133 1.88 18.98 9.79
CA LYS A 133 1.70 20.40 9.45
C LYS A 133 2.88 20.88 8.61
N ASN A 134 2.60 21.58 7.52
CA ASN A 134 3.62 22.09 6.62
C ASN A 134 4.14 23.44 7.16
N ASP A 135 5.29 23.44 7.83
CA ASP A 135 5.98 24.67 8.23
C ASP A 135 6.84 25.16 7.06
N SER A 136 6.41 26.24 6.40
CA SER A 136 6.96 26.78 5.14
C SER A 136 8.43 27.25 5.17
N THR A 137 9.23 26.88 6.18
CA THR A 137 10.65 27.21 6.32
C THR A 137 11.62 26.11 5.84
N LYS A 138 11.12 24.96 5.36
CA LYS A 138 11.95 23.87 4.79
C LYS A 138 11.70 23.57 3.31
N ILE A 139 11.26 24.55 2.52
CA ILE A 139 11.27 24.42 1.05
C ILE A 139 12.67 24.75 0.54
N ALA A 140 13.63 23.87 0.85
CA ALA A 140 14.93 23.86 0.20
C ALA A 140 14.82 22.98 -1.06
N LYS A 141 14.86 23.64 -2.23
CA LYS A 141 15.18 23.10 -3.56
C LYS A 141 15.49 21.59 -3.59
N THR A 142 14.48 20.76 -3.75
CA THR A 142 14.67 19.34 -4.03
C THR A 142 14.89 19.21 -5.54
N LYS A 143 16.15 19.15 -5.96
CA LYS A 143 16.52 18.50 -7.24
C LYS A 143 15.91 17.10 -7.22
N ASP A 144 15.38 16.66 -8.36
CA ASP A 144 14.82 15.33 -8.61
C ASP A 144 15.47 14.24 -7.73
N ILE A 145 14.79 13.87 -6.64
CA ILE A 145 15.12 12.68 -5.87
C ILE A 145 14.36 11.57 -6.58
N ASP A 146 15.09 10.61 -7.14
CA ASP A 146 14.50 9.43 -7.76
C ASP A 146 13.59 8.71 -6.74
N PHE A 147 12.28 8.87 -6.94
CA PHE A 147 11.25 8.37 -6.04
C PHE A 147 10.92 6.91 -6.37
N TYR A 148 11.50 5.97 -5.63
CA TYR A 148 11.31 4.53 -5.81
C TYR A 148 10.62 3.88 -4.62
N SER A 149 10.10 2.66 -4.85
CA SER A 149 9.56 1.85 -3.75
C SER A 149 10.58 1.54 -2.67
N GLU A 150 10.26 1.80 -1.40
CA GLU A 150 11.12 1.43 -0.26
C GLU A 150 11.35 -0.08 -0.20
N PHE A 151 10.34 -0.87 -0.58
CA PHE A 151 10.42 -2.33 -0.72
C PHE A 151 11.28 -2.80 -1.90
N SER A 152 11.73 -1.86 -2.74
CA SER A 152 12.69 -2.09 -3.83
C SER A 152 14.07 -1.49 -3.56
N ILE A 153 14.31 -0.89 -2.37
CA ILE A 153 15.59 -0.27 -2.01
C ILE A 153 16.26 -1.08 -0.90
N ASP A 154 17.14 -1.98 -1.30
CA ASP A 154 17.95 -2.80 -0.39
C ASP A 154 19.21 -3.24 -1.16
N ALA A 155 20.38 -2.70 -0.76
CA ALA A 155 21.63 -2.95 -1.49
C ALA A 155 22.07 -4.41 -1.38
N LYS A 156 21.92 -5.00 -0.19
CA LYS A 156 22.26 -6.40 0.04
C LYS A 156 21.35 -7.31 -0.76
N LYS A 157 20.04 -7.06 -0.75
CA LYS A 157 19.10 -7.84 -1.57
C LYS A 157 19.38 -7.69 -3.07
N ALA A 158 19.80 -6.50 -3.52
CA ALA A 158 20.18 -6.30 -4.92
C ALA A 158 21.36 -7.19 -5.33
N GLU A 159 22.40 -7.30 -4.50
CA GLU A 159 23.54 -8.21 -4.72
C GLU A 159 23.08 -9.68 -4.80
N GLU A 160 22.21 -10.09 -3.87
CA GLU A 160 21.64 -11.45 -3.87
C GLU A 160 20.81 -11.75 -5.13
N VAL A 161 20.03 -10.78 -5.60
CA VAL A 161 19.25 -10.89 -6.84
C VAL A 161 20.16 -10.92 -8.07
N GLU A 162 21.23 -10.13 -8.09
CA GLU A 162 22.24 -10.20 -9.16
C GLU A 162 22.85 -11.60 -9.23
N THR A 163 23.26 -12.19 -8.10
CA THR A 163 23.78 -13.56 -8.05
C THR A 163 22.76 -14.55 -8.59
N PHE A 164 21.50 -14.46 -8.15
CA PHE A 164 20.43 -15.30 -8.68
C PHE A 164 20.28 -15.16 -10.21
N LEU A 165 20.30 -13.94 -10.74
CA LEU A 165 20.17 -13.71 -12.18
C LEU A 165 21.34 -14.34 -12.94
N ARG A 166 22.58 -14.12 -12.50
CA ARG A 166 23.78 -14.67 -13.16
C ARG A 166 23.84 -16.18 -13.10
N GLU A 167 23.47 -16.79 -11.97
CA GLU A 167 23.65 -18.23 -11.77
C GLU A 167 22.46 -19.08 -12.21
N LYS A 168 21.24 -18.53 -12.20
CA LYS A 168 20.00 -19.29 -12.39
C LYS A 168 19.16 -18.82 -13.56
N VAL A 169 19.42 -17.62 -14.10
CA VAL A 169 18.62 -17.03 -15.19
C VAL A 169 19.42 -16.86 -16.47
N TYR A 170 20.66 -16.35 -16.37
CA TYR A 170 21.63 -16.24 -17.45
C TYR A 170 22.72 -17.32 -17.28
N ASP A 171 22.30 -18.57 -17.22
CA ASP A 171 23.16 -19.71 -16.84
C ASP A 171 24.12 -20.16 -17.95
N THR A 172 24.05 -19.53 -19.14
CA THR A 172 24.97 -19.80 -20.24
C THR A 172 26.29 -19.05 -20.03
N PRO A 173 27.45 -19.74 -20.04
CA PRO A 173 28.75 -19.09 -19.88
C PRO A 173 28.99 -17.99 -20.91
N GLY A 174 29.35 -16.78 -20.44
CA GLY A 174 29.60 -15.61 -21.30
C GLY A 174 28.35 -14.81 -21.68
N GLU A 175 27.14 -15.29 -21.39
CA GLU A 175 25.89 -14.62 -21.79
C GLU A 175 25.78 -13.21 -21.21
N VAL A 176 26.10 -13.05 -19.92
CA VAL A 176 26.07 -11.73 -19.29
C VAL A 176 27.21 -10.87 -19.80
N GLU A 177 28.41 -11.43 -20.00
CA GLU A 177 29.58 -10.71 -20.50
C GLU A 177 29.38 -10.15 -21.91
N ASP A 178 28.71 -10.91 -22.77
CA ASP A 178 28.38 -10.54 -24.15
C ASP A 178 27.17 -9.59 -24.25
N MET A 179 26.36 -9.51 -23.19
CA MET A 179 25.19 -8.62 -23.14
C MET A 179 25.60 -7.15 -23.08
N GLU A 180 24.94 -6.31 -23.89
CA GLU A 180 25.05 -4.86 -23.77
C GLU A 180 24.80 -4.38 -22.34
N LYS A 181 25.68 -3.52 -21.81
CA LYS A 181 25.56 -3.00 -20.42
C LYS A 181 24.22 -2.31 -20.15
N SER A 182 23.58 -1.78 -21.20
CA SER A 182 22.26 -1.15 -21.12
C SER A 182 21.11 -2.14 -20.85
N ASN A 183 21.32 -3.44 -21.12
CA ASN A 183 20.36 -4.54 -20.94
C ASN A 183 20.56 -5.33 -19.64
N ARG A 184 21.69 -5.11 -18.94
CA ARG A 184 21.97 -5.72 -17.65
C ARG A 184 21.29 -4.92 -16.54
N LYS A 185 19.96 -4.98 -16.52
CA LYS A 185 19.12 -4.25 -15.57
C LYS A 185 18.09 -5.17 -14.95
N PHE A 186 17.76 -4.89 -13.70
CA PHE A 186 16.65 -5.54 -13.02
C PHE A 186 15.99 -4.59 -12.03
N GLN A 187 14.77 -4.94 -11.66
CA GLN A 187 14.05 -4.39 -10.53
C GLN A 187 13.69 -5.55 -9.59
N PHE A 188 13.50 -5.25 -8.31
CA PHE A 188 12.89 -6.20 -7.39
C PHE A 188 11.86 -5.52 -6.48
N TYR A 189 11.05 -6.33 -5.81
CA TYR A 189 10.10 -5.88 -4.80
C TYR A 189 10.00 -6.94 -3.71
N LYS A 190 10.18 -6.54 -2.45
CA LYS A 190 10.02 -7.43 -1.28
C LYS A 190 8.58 -7.41 -0.80
N ILE A 191 8.03 -8.57 -0.48
CA ILE A 191 6.67 -8.71 0.05
C ILE A 191 6.52 -10.05 0.76
N ASP A 192 5.87 -10.07 1.92
CA ASP A 192 5.49 -11.30 2.61
C ASP A 192 4.17 -11.82 2.02
N LEU A 193 4.23 -12.92 1.26
CA LEU A 193 3.06 -13.51 0.62
C LEU A 193 2.38 -14.55 1.50
N ASN A 194 3.03 -15.07 2.54
CA ASN A 194 2.52 -16.18 3.34
C ASN A 194 2.27 -15.81 4.81
N ASP A 195 2.60 -14.58 5.21
CA ASP A 195 2.58 -13.99 6.56
C ASP A 195 3.41 -14.78 7.59
N ASP A 196 4.55 -15.35 7.18
CA ASP A 196 5.50 -16.01 8.09
C ASP A 196 6.53 -15.05 8.72
N GLY A 197 6.47 -13.76 8.33
CA GLY A 197 7.38 -12.72 8.79
C GLY A 197 8.69 -12.65 8.01
N LYS A 198 8.84 -13.44 6.94
CA LYS A 198 9.97 -13.40 6.02
C LYS A 198 9.48 -13.01 4.64
N GLU A 199 10.09 -11.98 4.08
CA GLU A 199 9.68 -11.47 2.77
C GLU A 199 10.15 -12.39 1.64
N GLU A 200 9.25 -12.69 0.70
CA GLU A 200 9.62 -13.12 -0.63
C GLU A 200 10.12 -11.95 -1.47
N THR A 201 10.86 -12.26 -2.54
CA THR A 201 11.35 -11.24 -3.49
C THR A 201 10.83 -11.51 -4.89
N PHE A 202 10.03 -10.59 -5.42
CA PHE A 202 9.77 -10.53 -6.86
C PHE A 202 10.97 -9.90 -7.58
N VAL A 203 11.35 -10.47 -8.72
CA VAL A 203 12.44 -9.99 -9.58
C VAL A 203 11.93 -9.82 -11.00
N ARG A 204 12.22 -8.66 -11.61
CA ARG A 204 11.91 -8.34 -13.01
C ARG A 204 13.21 -7.95 -13.72
N PRO A 205 13.77 -8.82 -14.58
CA PRO A 205 14.80 -8.38 -15.52
C PRO A 205 14.20 -7.34 -16.50
N VAL A 206 14.93 -6.26 -16.74
CA VAL A 206 14.46 -5.14 -17.56
C VAL A 206 15.23 -5.11 -18.87
N ASN A 207 14.89 -6.04 -19.76
CA ASN A 207 15.43 -6.13 -21.13
C ASN A 207 14.49 -6.91 -22.07
N ASN A 208 14.82 -6.93 -23.35
CA ASN A 208 14.04 -7.56 -24.41
C ASN A 208 14.02 -9.10 -24.36
N GLN A 209 14.96 -9.75 -23.67
CA GLN A 209 14.97 -11.21 -23.51
C GLN A 209 13.84 -11.66 -22.57
N PHE A 210 13.51 -10.85 -21.57
CA PHE A 210 12.45 -11.15 -20.60
C PHE A 210 11.17 -10.36 -20.82
N CYS A 211 11.19 -9.29 -21.61
CA CYS A 211 10.03 -8.46 -21.92
C CYS A 211 9.77 -8.36 -23.42
N GLY A 212 8.53 -8.61 -23.83
CA GLY A 212 8.06 -8.43 -25.20
C GLY A 212 6.64 -7.90 -25.25
N SER A 213 6.04 -7.90 -26.45
CA SER A 213 4.69 -7.37 -26.68
C SER A 213 3.61 -8.09 -25.85
N GLY A 214 3.81 -9.37 -25.51
CA GLY A 214 2.90 -10.18 -24.69
C GLY A 214 2.95 -9.89 -23.19
N GLY A 215 4.00 -9.20 -22.72
CA GLY A 215 4.29 -8.96 -21.31
C GLY A 215 5.75 -9.32 -20.98
N CYS A 216 6.07 -9.20 -19.71
CA CYS A 216 7.37 -9.52 -19.14
C CYS A 216 7.36 -10.85 -18.38
N THR A 217 8.55 -11.37 -18.14
CA THR A 217 8.81 -12.46 -17.20
C THR A 217 9.19 -11.90 -15.84
N PHE A 218 8.59 -12.44 -14.79
CA PHE A 218 8.93 -12.15 -13.40
C PHE A 218 9.34 -13.45 -12.70
N PHE A 219 10.19 -13.34 -11.69
CA PHE A 219 10.57 -14.44 -10.82
C PHE A 219 10.14 -14.12 -9.39
N LEU A 220 9.77 -15.13 -8.62
CA LEU A 220 9.47 -15.02 -7.21
C LEU A 220 10.42 -15.94 -6.46
N LEU A 221 11.18 -15.36 -5.54
CA LEU A 221 12.15 -16.05 -4.72
C LEU A 221 11.66 -16.11 -3.28
N ASP A 222 12.00 -17.19 -2.57
CA ASP A 222 11.82 -17.27 -1.11
C ASP A 222 12.81 -16.36 -0.37
N SER A 223 12.68 -16.30 0.96
CA SER A 223 13.59 -15.51 1.81
C SER A 223 15.06 -15.92 1.71
N ASN A 224 15.36 -17.13 1.25
CA ASN A 224 16.69 -17.69 1.05
C ASN A 224 17.16 -17.58 -0.42
N ASN A 225 16.42 -16.84 -1.25
CA ASN A 225 16.67 -16.64 -2.68
C ASN A 225 16.50 -17.90 -3.55
N ASN A 226 15.79 -18.93 -3.07
CA ASN A 226 15.40 -20.06 -3.92
C ASN A 226 14.20 -19.69 -4.78
N LEU A 227 14.20 -20.14 -6.04
CA LEU A 227 13.10 -19.89 -6.96
C LEU A 227 11.81 -20.63 -6.52
N ILE A 228 10.77 -19.87 -6.19
CA ILE A 228 9.42 -20.38 -5.96
C ILE A 228 8.66 -20.48 -7.28
N ASN A 229 8.64 -19.40 -8.07
CA ASN A 229 7.87 -19.37 -9.30
C ASN A 229 8.47 -18.45 -10.38
N ARG A 230 8.19 -18.78 -11.63
CA ARG A 230 8.47 -17.95 -12.81
C ARG A 230 7.14 -17.61 -13.46
N PHE A 231 6.82 -16.32 -13.59
CA PHE A 231 5.59 -15.83 -14.24
C PHE A 231 5.93 -15.32 -15.63
N THR A 232 5.52 -16.02 -16.67
CA THR A 232 5.70 -15.56 -18.06
C THR A 232 4.51 -14.71 -18.52
N VAL A 233 4.70 -13.85 -19.53
CA VAL A 233 3.57 -13.13 -20.17
C VAL A 233 2.74 -12.31 -19.16
N SER A 234 3.41 -11.65 -18.21
CA SER A 234 2.77 -10.86 -17.16
C SER A 234 3.01 -9.37 -17.39
N ARG A 235 2.00 -8.53 -17.19
CA ARG A 235 2.13 -7.08 -17.25
C ARG A 235 1.91 -6.51 -15.87
N ALA A 236 2.91 -5.75 -15.41
CA ALA A 236 2.80 -4.96 -14.20
C ALA A 236 1.67 -3.92 -14.33
N PRO A 237 1.06 -3.48 -13.21
CA PRO A 237 1.37 -3.90 -11.84
C PRO A 237 0.82 -5.29 -11.49
N PHE A 238 1.32 -5.86 -10.39
CA PHE A 238 0.69 -7.00 -9.72
C PHE A 238 -0.09 -6.48 -8.50
N PHE A 239 -1.28 -7.02 -8.28
CA PHE A 239 -2.13 -6.70 -7.13
C PHE A 239 -2.15 -7.90 -6.20
N VAL A 240 -1.52 -7.76 -5.04
CA VAL A 240 -1.39 -8.82 -4.04
C VAL A 240 -2.53 -8.69 -3.03
N GLU A 241 -3.51 -9.57 -3.15
CA GLU A 241 -4.74 -9.54 -2.36
C GLU A 241 -4.51 -10.01 -0.92
N LYS A 242 -5.39 -9.60 0.00
CA LYS A 242 -5.39 -10.13 1.38
C LYS A 242 -5.89 -11.57 1.45
N ASN A 243 -6.73 -11.98 0.49
CA ASN A 243 -7.25 -13.33 0.42
C ASN A 243 -6.11 -14.33 0.22
N LYS A 244 -6.20 -15.48 0.88
CA LYS A 244 -5.18 -16.53 0.81
C LYS A 244 -5.75 -17.85 0.28
N VAL A 245 -4.92 -18.57 -0.46
CA VAL A 245 -5.15 -19.97 -0.85
C VAL A 245 -3.91 -20.76 -0.43
N ASN A 246 -4.11 -21.85 0.32
CA ASN A 246 -3.04 -22.68 0.87
C ASN A 246 -1.99 -21.90 1.69
N GLY A 247 -2.42 -20.89 2.43
CA GLY A 247 -1.56 -20.05 3.26
C GLY A 247 -0.87 -18.90 2.54
N TRP A 248 -0.99 -18.81 1.22
CA TRP A 248 -0.35 -17.78 0.40
C TRP A 248 -1.39 -16.81 -0.19
N ARG A 249 -1.05 -15.53 -0.21
CA ARG A 249 -1.88 -14.46 -0.77
C ARG A 249 -2.13 -14.68 -2.25
N THR A 250 -3.37 -14.47 -2.69
CA THR A 250 -3.72 -14.54 -4.12
C THR A 250 -3.23 -13.30 -4.85
N ILE A 251 -2.87 -13.44 -6.12
CA ILE A 251 -2.30 -12.34 -6.91
C ILE A 251 -3.13 -12.11 -8.15
N LEU A 252 -3.53 -10.88 -8.42
CA LEU A 252 -4.10 -10.48 -9.70
C LEU A 252 -3.01 -9.83 -10.57
N VAL A 253 -2.97 -10.19 -11.85
CA VAL A 253 -2.04 -9.59 -12.80
C VAL A 253 -2.66 -9.50 -14.18
N HIS A 254 -2.30 -8.46 -14.94
CA HIS A 254 -2.72 -8.36 -16.33
C HIS A 254 -1.91 -9.30 -17.23
N SER A 255 -2.62 -10.09 -18.03
CA SER A 255 -2.02 -10.97 -19.04
C SER A 255 -3.01 -11.20 -20.18
N ASN A 256 -2.50 -11.30 -21.41
CA ASN A 256 -3.28 -11.58 -22.62
C ASN A 256 -4.69 -10.90 -22.64
N GLY A 257 -4.70 -9.57 -22.58
CA GLY A 257 -5.92 -8.76 -22.76
C GLY A 257 -6.82 -8.58 -21.53
N GLY A 258 -6.47 -9.11 -20.35
CA GLY A 258 -7.28 -8.88 -19.15
C GLY A 258 -6.64 -9.35 -17.85
N LEU A 259 -7.39 -9.29 -16.75
CA LEU A 259 -6.91 -9.63 -15.42
C LEU A 259 -6.96 -11.16 -15.19
N ARG A 260 -6.02 -11.69 -14.41
CA ARG A 260 -5.90 -13.12 -14.08
C ARG A 260 -5.70 -13.29 -12.58
N LEU A 261 -6.47 -14.17 -11.95
CA LEU A 261 -6.30 -14.56 -10.55
C LEU A 261 -5.32 -15.74 -10.44
N LEU A 262 -4.21 -15.51 -9.77
CA LEU A 262 -3.18 -16.50 -9.51
C LEU A 262 -3.33 -16.99 -8.07
N GLU A 263 -3.68 -18.25 -7.93
CA GLU A 263 -3.81 -18.93 -6.64
C GLU A 263 -2.62 -19.86 -6.43
N PHE A 264 -2.07 -19.86 -5.23
CA PHE A 264 -0.97 -20.75 -4.88
C PHE A 264 -1.49 -22.17 -4.67
N LYS A 265 -1.13 -23.10 -5.56
CA LYS A 265 -1.57 -24.50 -5.51
C LYS A 265 -0.40 -25.40 -5.84
N ASN A 266 -0.30 -26.53 -5.14
CA ASN A 266 0.77 -27.52 -5.36
C ASN A 266 2.19 -26.90 -5.28
N GLY A 267 2.41 -26.02 -4.29
CA GLY A 267 3.71 -25.42 -4.01
C GLY A 267 4.14 -24.28 -4.94
N LYS A 268 3.27 -23.78 -5.83
CA LYS A 268 3.58 -22.62 -6.71
C LYS A 268 2.32 -21.89 -7.20
N TYR A 269 2.52 -20.71 -7.78
CA TYR A 269 1.51 -20.04 -8.60
C TYR A 269 1.52 -20.56 -10.05
N PRO A 270 0.48 -20.32 -10.85
CA PRO A 270 0.51 -20.60 -12.28
C PRO A 270 1.66 -19.88 -12.98
N SER A 271 2.57 -20.62 -13.60
CA SER A 271 3.79 -20.07 -14.20
C SER A 271 3.54 -19.29 -15.50
N ASN A 272 2.37 -19.42 -16.12
CA ASN A 272 1.96 -18.64 -17.28
C ASN A 272 0.54 -18.10 -17.08
N PRO A 273 0.39 -16.89 -16.52
CA PRO A 273 -0.90 -16.22 -16.33
C PRO A 273 -1.80 -16.17 -17.59
N SER A 274 -1.25 -16.15 -18.80
CA SER A 274 -2.06 -16.13 -20.03
C SER A 274 -2.90 -17.39 -20.23
N ARG A 275 -2.54 -18.49 -19.54
CA ARG A 275 -3.24 -19.79 -19.55
C ARG A 275 -4.27 -19.91 -18.42
N VAL A 276 -4.33 -18.93 -17.51
CA VAL A 276 -5.34 -18.84 -16.47
C VAL A 276 -6.58 -18.17 -17.06
N SER A 277 -7.78 -18.52 -16.57
CA SER A 277 -9.02 -17.89 -16.99
C SER A 277 -9.06 -16.40 -16.64
N LEU A 278 -9.72 -15.61 -17.48
CA LEU A 278 -10.04 -14.22 -17.19
C LEU A 278 -10.93 -14.12 -15.96
N VAL A 279 -10.75 -13.04 -15.19
CA VAL A 279 -11.69 -12.62 -14.16
C VAL A 279 -12.33 -11.29 -14.56
N ASP A 280 -13.57 -11.08 -14.11
CA ASP A 280 -14.40 -9.91 -14.40
C ASP A 280 -14.48 -8.91 -13.23
N PHE A 281 -13.98 -9.28 -12.06
CA PHE A 281 -13.85 -8.40 -10.91
C PHE A 281 -12.53 -7.61 -10.93
N LYS A 282 -12.55 -6.47 -10.24
CA LYS A 282 -11.39 -5.59 -10.06
C LYS A 282 -10.57 -6.02 -8.83
N PRO A 283 -9.28 -5.69 -8.75
CA PRO A 283 -8.51 -5.82 -7.51
C PRO A 283 -9.21 -5.14 -6.34
N SER A 284 -9.05 -5.69 -5.14
CA SER A 284 -9.65 -5.07 -3.95
C SER A 284 -8.96 -3.76 -3.60
N GLY A 285 -9.67 -2.87 -2.87
CA GLY A 285 -9.07 -1.65 -2.31
C GLY A 285 -7.96 -1.90 -1.28
N HIS A 286 -7.77 -3.16 -0.86
CA HIS A 286 -6.72 -3.58 0.07
C HIS A 286 -5.52 -4.25 -0.60
N ALA A 287 -5.57 -4.44 -1.92
CA ALA A 287 -4.49 -5.10 -2.62
C ALA A 287 -3.22 -4.25 -2.54
N GLU A 288 -2.11 -4.88 -2.19
CA GLU A 288 -0.80 -4.24 -2.30
C GLU A 288 -0.39 -4.25 -3.77
N ILE A 289 -0.02 -3.06 -4.27
CA ILE A 289 0.33 -2.88 -5.68
C ILE A 289 1.85 -2.86 -5.79
N ILE A 290 2.41 -3.82 -6.53
CA ILE A 290 3.85 -3.93 -6.76
C ILE A 290 4.17 -3.74 -8.26
N PHE A 291 5.34 -3.14 -8.53
CA PHE A 291 5.77 -2.70 -9.88
C PHE A 291 4.77 -1.75 -10.55
N ASP A 292 4.23 -0.79 -9.80
CA ASP A 292 3.46 0.30 -10.41
C ASP A 292 4.42 1.29 -11.08
N ASP A 293 4.77 1.03 -12.34
CA ASP A 293 5.77 1.79 -13.09
C ASP A 293 5.40 3.29 -13.24
N ASP A 294 4.10 3.61 -13.28
CA ASP A 294 3.61 4.98 -13.49
C ASP A 294 3.50 5.77 -12.19
N ASN A 295 3.29 5.05 -11.08
CA ASN A 295 3.04 5.65 -9.79
C ASN A 295 4.15 5.35 -8.79
N TYR A 296 4.40 4.11 -8.39
CA TYR A 296 5.42 3.79 -7.39
C TYR A 296 6.48 2.85 -7.95
N PRO A 297 7.37 3.36 -8.82
CA PRO A 297 8.24 2.52 -9.60
C PRO A 297 9.25 1.81 -8.70
N ALA A 298 9.56 0.56 -9.04
CA ALA A 298 10.66 -0.14 -8.40
C ALA A 298 12.01 0.44 -8.85
N LYS A 299 12.96 0.55 -7.92
CA LYS A 299 14.32 0.98 -8.24
C LYS A 299 14.95 0.03 -9.25
N THR A 300 15.56 0.61 -10.28
CA THR A 300 16.29 -0.16 -11.29
C THR A 300 17.75 -0.26 -10.92
N TYR A 301 18.25 -1.49 -10.85
CA TYR A 301 19.63 -1.84 -10.58
C TYR A 301 20.33 -2.28 -11.87
N LYS A 302 21.65 -2.15 -11.87
CA LYS A 302 22.52 -2.62 -12.96
C LYS A 302 23.47 -3.68 -12.39
N PHE A 303 23.87 -4.63 -13.22
CA PHE A 303 24.83 -5.68 -12.90
C PHE A 303 25.78 -5.93 -14.07
#